data_AF-D1CTV1-F1
#
_entry.id   AF-D1CTV1-F1
#
_cell.length_a   1.000
_cell.length_b   1.000
_cell.length_c   1.000
_cell.angle_alpha   90.00
_cell.angle_beta   90.00
_cell.angle_gamma   90.00
#
_symmetry.space_group_name_H-M   'P 1'
#
loop_
_entity.id
_entity.type
_entity.pdbx_description
1 polymer ?
#
loop_
_entity_poly.entity_id
_entity_poly.type
_entity_poly.pdbx_seq_one_letter_code
_entity_poly.pdbx_strand_id
1 'polypeptide(L)'
;MTESKEIKVIAEIGCNHMGNMDTAKELIRVAAKICGAHVAKFQKRHNRELLTPEEYSRPHPVPANSYGKTYGEHREFLEFSVGQHKELQEECQAMGIDYLTSVWDLTSAQEIAALKPNLIKLPSATNQHYVLQDFLCKNYDGEIHVSTGMTTHDETDRLVTFYEERGRAKDV
;
A
#
# COMPACT_ATOMS: atom_id res chain seq x y z
N MET A 1 -21.78 25.11 12.91
CA MET A 1 -22.03 23.79 12.30
C MET A 1 -20.69 23.26 11.88
N THR A 2 -20.18 22.22 12.54
CA THR A 2 -18.97 21.53 12.07
C THR A 2 -19.33 20.87 10.74
N GLU A 3 -18.65 21.22 9.65
CA GLU A 3 -18.79 20.49 8.38
C GLU A 3 -18.58 19.00 8.66
N SER A 4 -19.61 18.20 8.40
CA SER A 4 -19.51 16.76 8.41
C SER A 4 -18.58 16.36 7.27
N LYS A 5 -17.31 16.09 7.57
CA LYS A 5 -16.40 15.52 6.57
C LYS A 5 -16.98 14.20 6.06
N GLU A 6 -17.08 14.07 4.75
CA GLU A 6 -17.50 12.84 4.09
C GLU A 6 -16.56 11.69 4.47
N ILE A 7 -17.14 10.55 4.88
CA ILE A 7 -16.36 9.37 5.26
C ILE A 7 -15.91 8.67 3.98
N LYS A 8 -14.59 8.64 3.75
CA LYS A 8 -14.01 7.86 2.66
C LYS A 8 -13.88 6.39 3.06
N VAL A 9 -14.40 5.52 2.20
CA VAL A 9 -14.31 4.05 2.35
C VAL A 9 -13.26 3.50 1.39
N ILE A 10 -12.27 2.80 1.93
CA ILE A 10 -11.18 2.16 1.18
C ILE A 10 -11.47 0.66 1.04
N ALA A 11 -11.60 0.18 -0.20
CA ALA A 11 -11.67 -1.24 -0.50
C ALA A 11 -10.25 -1.83 -0.56
N GLU A 12 -9.86 -2.60 0.44
CA GLU A 12 -8.58 -3.32 0.46
C GLU A 12 -8.65 -4.54 -0.46
N ILE A 13 -8.22 -4.37 -1.71
CA ILE A 13 -8.05 -5.47 -2.67
C ILE A 13 -6.81 -6.28 -2.28
N GLY A 14 -5.76 -5.61 -1.80
CA GLY A 14 -4.57 -6.29 -1.28
C GLY A 14 -3.94 -7.19 -2.33
N CYS A 15 -3.86 -8.49 -2.02
CA CYS A 15 -3.40 -9.54 -2.95
C CYS A 15 -4.53 -10.49 -3.40
N ASN A 16 -5.81 -10.12 -3.20
CA ASN A 16 -6.98 -10.96 -3.51
C ASN A 16 -7.19 -11.16 -5.02
N HIS A 17 -6.43 -10.45 -5.85
CA HIS A 17 -6.35 -10.66 -7.29
C HIS A 17 -5.54 -11.90 -7.69
N MET A 18 -4.84 -12.55 -6.75
CA MET A 18 -4.13 -13.82 -7.00
C MET A 18 -3.14 -13.76 -8.18
N GLY A 19 -2.44 -12.64 -8.33
CA GLY A 19 -1.52 -12.40 -9.45
C GLY A 19 -2.19 -12.16 -10.81
N ASN A 20 -3.53 -12.11 -10.88
CA ASN A 20 -4.28 -11.93 -12.13
C ASN A 20 -4.76 -10.48 -12.32
N MET A 21 -4.35 -9.87 -13.43
CA MET A 21 -4.66 -8.48 -13.77
C MET A 21 -6.14 -8.24 -14.06
N ASP A 22 -6.82 -9.19 -14.71
CA ASP A 22 -8.24 -9.08 -15.02
C ASP A 22 -9.09 -9.16 -13.75
N THR A 23 -8.75 -10.07 -12.84
CA THR A 23 -9.38 -10.16 -11.50
C THR A 23 -9.17 -8.87 -10.73
N ALA A 24 -7.97 -8.26 -10.77
CA ALA A 24 -7.73 -6.98 -10.11
C ALA A 24 -8.62 -5.85 -10.66
N LYS A 25 -8.76 -5.75 -11.99
CA LYS A 25 -9.65 -4.76 -12.64
C LYS A 25 -11.12 -5.04 -12.34
N GLU A 26 -11.54 -6.30 -12.30
CA GLU A 26 -12.89 -6.68 -11.89
C GLU A 26 -13.18 -6.23 -10.44
N LEU A 27 -12.25 -6.47 -9.51
CA LEU A 27 -12.39 -6.06 -8.11
C LEU A 27 -12.49 -4.53 -7.97
N ILE A 28 -11.76 -3.75 -8.77
CA ILE A 28 -11.91 -2.28 -8.85
C ILE A 28 -13.34 -1.91 -9.28
N ARG A 29 -13.86 -2.54 -10.34
CA ARG A 29 -15.21 -2.25 -10.87
C ARG A 29 -16.29 -2.58 -9.84
N VAL A 30 -16.17 -3.72 -9.16
CA VAL A 30 -17.10 -4.12 -8.09
C VAL A 30 -17.04 -3.13 -6.92
N ALA A 31 -15.83 -2.78 -6.47
CA ALA A 31 -15.63 -1.81 -5.39
C ALA A 31 -16.28 -0.46 -5.72
N ALA A 32 -16.07 0.04 -6.94
CA ALA A 32 -16.61 1.33 -7.37
C ALA A 32 -18.12 1.29 -7.61
N LYS A 33 -18.61 0.34 -8.42
CA LYS A 33 -19.98 0.38 -8.97
C LYS A 33 -21.01 -0.33 -8.12
N ILE A 34 -20.61 -1.34 -7.34
CA ILE A 34 -21.53 -2.16 -6.55
C ILE A 34 -21.43 -1.81 -5.07
N CYS A 35 -20.21 -1.69 -4.55
CA CYS A 35 -20.00 -1.43 -3.13
C CYS A 35 -20.02 0.05 -2.76
N GLY A 36 -19.83 0.96 -3.73
CA GLY A 36 -19.74 2.40 -3.47
C GLY A 36 -18.49 2.79 -2.69
N ALA A 37 -17.38 2.08 -2.88
CA ALA A 37 -16.10 2.46 -2.31
C ALA A 37 -15.54 3.73 -2.98
N HIS A 38 -14.72 4.47 -2.24
CA HIS A 38 -14.12 5.72 -2.71
C HIS A 38 -12.69 5.52 -3.21
N VAL A 39 -12.02 4.47 -2.71
CA VAL A 39 -10.61 4.16 -3.00
C VAL A 39 -10.45 2.65 -3.15
N ALA A 40 -9.68 2.21 -4.15
CA ALA A 40 -9.22 0.82 -4.25
C ALA A 40 -7.75 0.75 -3.80
N LYS A 41 -7.47 -0.12 -2.82
CA LYS A 41 -6.14 -0.25 -2.23
C LYS A 41 -5.45 -1.56 -2.58
N PHE A 42 -4.22 -1.43 -3.07
CA PHE A 42 -3.31 -2.52 -3.41
C PHE A 42 -2.08 -2.53 -2.50
N GLN A 43 -1.16 -3.44 -2.79
CA GLN A 43 0.07 -3.65 -2.04
C GLN A 43 1.22 -3.73 -3.04
N LYS A 44 2.36 -3.12 -2.70
CA LYS A 44 3.59 -3.22 -3.48
C LYS A 44 4.78 -3.52 -2.57
N ARG A 45 5.52 -4.56 -2.92
CA ARG A 45 6.72 -5.04 -2.23
C ARG A 45 7.83 -5.32 -3.22
N HIS A 46 9.04 -5.09 -2.75
CA HIS A 46 10.26 -5.67 -3.30
C HIS A 46 10.70 -6.78 -2.34
N ASN A 47 10.23 -8.01 -2.57
CA ASN A 47 10.31 -9.10 -1.59
C ASN A 47 11.74 -9.45 -1.14
N ARG A 48 12.73 -9.25 -2.00
CA ARG A 48 14.15 -9.47 -1.68
C ARG A 48 14.76 -8.39 -0.80
N GLU A 49 14.17 -7.19 -0.77
CA GLU A 49 14.52 -6.13 0.18
C GLU A 49 13.74 -6.31 1.49
N LEU A 50 12.44 -6.64 1.37
CA LEU A 50 11.54 -6.73 2.51
C LEU A 50 11.82 -7.95 3.41
N LEU A 51 12.15 -9.10 2.82
CA LEU A 51 12.31 -10.35 3.56
C LEU A 51 13.80 -10.67 3.74
N THR A 52 14.16 -11.17 4.93
CA THR A 52 15.47 -11.79 5.10
C THR A 52 15.58 -13.08 4.25
N PRO A 53 16.80 -13.56 3.93
CA PRO A 53 16.96 -14.81 3.18
C PRO A 53 16.26 -16.02 3.83
N GLU A 54 16.29 -16.10 5.16
CA GLU A 54 15.59 -17.16 5.92
C GLU A 54 14.07 -17.06 5.72
N GLU A 55 13.52 -15.86 5.85
CA GLU A 55 12.10 -15.60 5.69
C GLU A 55 11.60 -15.74 4.27
N TYR A 56 12.45 -15.52 3.28
CA TYR A 56 12.16 -15.77 1.88
C TYR A 56 12.09 -17.26 1.59
N SER A 57 13.00 -18.05 2.17
CA SER A 57 13.14 -19.49 1.93
C SER A 57 12.22 -20.37 2.78
N ARG A 58 11.64 -19.86 3.88
CA ARG A 58 10.68 -20.63 4.71
C ARG A 58 9.43 -21.02 3.91
N PRO A 59 8.77 -22.15 4.24
CA PRO A 59 7.49 -22.49 3.63
C PRO A 59 6.40 -21.47 4.00
N HIS A 60 5.39 -21.35 3.14
CA HIS A 60 4.19 -20.56 3.47
C HIS A 60 3.53 -21.12 4.75
N PRO A 61 3.08 -20.26 5.70
CA PRO A 61 2.51 -20.71 6.98
C PRO A 61 1.27 -21.60 6.81
N VAL A 62 0.55 -21.46 5.69
CA VAL A 62 -0.55 -22.34 5.28
C VAL A 62 -0.24 -22.89 3.89
N PRO A 63 0.47 -24.03 3.76
CA PRO A 63 0.98 -24.49 2.46
C PRO A 63 -0.07 -24.67 1.37
N ALA A 64 -1.31 -25.02 1.74
CA ALA A 64 -2.43 -25.18 0.79
C ALA A 64 -2.83 -23.89 0.06
N ASN A 65 -2.48 -22.72 0.61
CA ASN A 65 -2.76 -21.41 0.01
C ASN A 65 -1.53 -20.82 -0.69
N SER A 66 -0.44 -21.60 -0.81
CA SER A 66 0.80 -21.11 -1.39
C SER A 66 0.73 -21.08 -2.91
N TYR A 67 1.31 -20.04 -3.51
CA TYR A 67 1.50 -19.93 -4.97
C TYR A 67 2.94 -20.26 -5.39
N GLY A 68 3.76 -20.73 -4.44
CA GLY A 68 5.16 -21.09 -4.65
C GLY A 68 5.65 -22.10 -3.61
N LYS A 69 6.90 -22.56 -3.73
CA LYS A 69 7.51 -23.51 -2.78
C LYS A 69 7.86 -22.85 -1.47
N THR A 70 8.20 -21.56 -1.50
CA THR A 70 8.57 -20.76 -0.33
C THR A 70 7.64 -19.57 -0.16
N TYR A 71 7.70 -18.94 1.01
CA TYR A 71 6.97 -17.72 1.30
C TYR A 71 7.38 -16.56 0.38
N GLY A 72 8.68 -16.47 0.07
CA GLY A 72 9.21 -15.56 -0.93
C GLY A 72 8.57 -15.80 -2.31
N GLU A 73 8.63 -17.03 -2.84
CA GLU A 73 8.04 -17.37 -4.14
C GLU A 73 6.52 -17.10 -4.20
N HIS A 74 5.78 -17.39 -3.13
CA HIS A 74 4.36 -17.03 -3.02
C HIS A 74 4.15 -15.52 -3.12
N ARG A 75 5.00 -14.71 -2.48
CA ARG A 75 4.92 -13.26 -2.57
C ARG A 75 5.29 -12.77 -3.97
N GLU A 76 6.35 -13.29 -4.59
CA GLU A 76 6.73 -12.90 -5.96
C GLU A 76 5.60 -13.16 -6.95
N PHE A 77 4.88 -14.28 -6.82
CA PHE A 77 3.74 -14.59 -7.68
C PHE A 77 2.61 -13.54 -7.58
N LEU A 78 2.45 -12.93 -6.41
CA LEU A 78 1.39 -11.95 -6.14
C LEU A 78 1.80 -10.50 -6.46
N GLU A 79 3.08 -10.21 -6.67
CA GLU A 79 3.53 -8.84 -6.89
C GLU A 79 3.30 -8.39 -8.34
N PHE A 80 2.70 -7.22 -8.48
CA PHE A 80 2.55 -6.56 -9.78
C PHE A 80 3.76 -5.67 -10.08
N SER A 81 4.10 -5.58 -11.37
CA SER A 81 5.09 -4.63 -11.87
C SER A 81 4.61 -3.18 -11.76
N VAL A 82 5.54 -2.22 -11.85
CA VAL A 82 5.23 -0.78 -11.88
C VAL A 82 4.27 -0.45 -13.03
N GLY A 83 4.44 -1.08 -14.20
CA GLY A 83 3.54 -0.92 -15.34
C GLY A 83 2.11 -1.39 -15.04
N GLN A 84 1.97 -2.52 -14.35
CA GLN A 84 0.65 -3.01 -13.93
C GLN A 84 0.02 -2.12 -12.84
N HIS A 85 0.80 -1.57 -11.93
CA HIS A 85 0.29 -0.57 -10.97
C HIS A 85 -0.19 0.71 -11.67
N LYS A 86 0.46 1.13 -12.76
CA LYS A 86 -0.03 2.21 -13.61
C LYS A 86 -1.37 1.85 -14.26
N GLU A 87 -1.51 0.65 -14.82
CA GLU A 87 -2.80 0.18 -15.37
C GLU A 87 -3.91 0.14 -14.31
N LEU A 88 -3.59 -0.26 -13.06
CA LEU A 88 -4.54 -0.22 -11.94
C LEU A 88 -4.98 1.21 -11.62
N GLN A 89 -4.04 2.16 -11.63
CA GLN A 89 -4.33 3.57 -11.40
C GLN A 89 -5.25 4.14 -12.50
N GLU A 90 -4.99 3.78 -13.76
CA GLU A 90 -5.83 4.16 -14.91
C GLU A 90 -7.24 3.55 -14.82
N GLU A 91 -7.38 2.29 -14.42
CA GLU A 91 -8.70 1.66 -14.22
C GLU A 91 -9.46 2.32 -13.06
N CYS A 92 -8.80 2.64 -11.94
CA CYS A 92 -9.42 3.38 -10.84
C CYS A 92 -9.95 4.74 -11.30
N GLN A 93 -9.13 5.49 -12.06
CA GLN A 93 -9.53 6.77 -12.65
C GLN A 93 -10.75 6.61 -13.58
N ALA A 94 -10.75 5.60 -14.46
CA ALA A 94 -11.88 5.31 -15.34
C ALA A 94 -13.16 4.98 -14.56
N MET A 95 -13.03 4.33 -13.40
CA MET A 95 -14.17 3.98 -12.54
C MET A 95 -14.64 5.13 -11.63
N GLY A 96 -13.85 6.20 -11.51
CA GLY A 96 -14.16 7.38 -10.70
C GLY A 96 -13.82 7.22 -9.22
N ILE A 97 -12.85 6.35 -8.89
CA ILE A 97 -12.36 6.15 -7.51
C ILE A 97 -10.85 6.37 -7.44
N ASP A 98 -10.31 6.70 -6.26
CA ASP A 98 -8.87 6.89 -6.09
C ASP A 98 -8.13 5.53 -6.09
N TYR A 99 -6.93 5.54 -6.64
CA TYR A 99 -5.96 4.46 -6.46
C TYR A 99 -5.10 4.73 -5.22
N LEU A 100 -4.89 3.69 -4.41
CA LEU A 100 -4.01 3.70 -3.26
C LEU A 100 -3.17 2.42 -3.26
N THR A 101 -1.91 2.51 -2.84
CA THR A 101 -1.10 1.32 -2.60
C THR A 101 -0.37 1.43 -1.29
N SER A 102 -0.26 0.31 -0.58
CA SER A 102 0.65 0.24 0.56
C SER A 102 2.04 -0.17 0.10
N VAL A 103 3.03 0.66 0.41
CA VAL A 103 4.44 0.42 0.09
C VAL A 103 5.15 -0.12 1.32
N TRP A 104 5.84 -1.24 1.18
CA TRP A 104 6.43 -1.95 2.34
C TRP A 104 7.91 -1.67 2.54
N ASP A 105 8.59 -1.24 1.49
CA ASP A 105 10.05 -1.08 1.43
C ASP A 105 10.40 0.15 0.59
N LEU A 106 11.67 0.57 0.63
CA LEU A 106 12.11 1.82 0.00
C LEU A 106 12.01 1.73 -1.52
N THR A 107 12.37 0.60 -2.12
CA THR A 107 12.23 0.39 -3.57
C THR A 107 10.78 0.55 -4.01
N SER A 108 9.84 -0.10 -3.31
CA SER A 108 8.40 0.03 -3.60
C SER A 108 7.89 1.47 -3.44
N ALA A 109 8.38 2.19 -2.43
CA ALA A 109 8.04 3.60 -2.23
C ALA A 109 8.53 4.48 -3.40
N GLN A 110 9.76 4.26 -3.87
CA GLN A 110 10.33 4.97 -5.01
C GLN A 110 9.56 4.69 -6.31
N GLU A 111 9.29 3.41 -6.59
CA GLU A 111 8.56 2.98 -7.79
C GLU A 111 7.15 3.57 -7.84
N ILE A 112 6.42 3.52 -6.73
CA ILE A 112 5.02 3.98 -6.68
C ILE A 112 4.94 5.51 -6.63
N ALA A 113 5.83 6.19 -5.89
CA ALA A 113 5.87 7.65 -5.90
C ALA A 113 6.12 8.21 -7.31
N ALA A 114 6.91 7.52 -8.14
CA ALA A 114 7.16 7.91 -9.53
C ALA A 114 5.89 7.87 -10.41
N LEU A 115 4.88 7.08 -10.05
CA LEU A 115 3.55 7.08 -10.70
C LEU A 115 2.67 8.26 -10.29
N LYS A 116 3.09 9.03 -9.28
CA LYS A 116 2.37 10.20 -8.72
C LYS A 116 0.90 9.90 -8.37
N PRO A 117 0.59 8.84 -7.60
CA PRO A 117 -0.76 8.61 -7.12
C PRO A 117 -1.17 9.70 -6.13
N ASN A 118 -2.47 9.90 -5.94
CA ASN A 118 -2.98 10.85 -4.95
C ASN A 118 -2.68 10.41 -3.51
N LEU A 119 -2.63 9.08 -3.28
CA LEU A 119 -2.52 8.47 -1.97
C LEU A 119 -1.43 7.39 -1.96
N ILE A 120 -0.61 7.36 -0.90
CA ILE A 120 0.27 6.23 -0.54
C ILE A 120 -0.01 5.82 0.91
N LYS A 121 0.05 4.51 1.17
CA LYS A 121 -0.16 3.94 2.50
C LYS A 121 1.14 3.34 3.04
N LEU A 122 1.41 3.54 4.33
CA LEU A 122 2.45 2.81 5.08
C LEU A 122 1.78 1.77 5.98
N PRO A 123 1.99 0.46 5.76
CA PRO A 123 1.38 -0.56 6.61
C PRO A 123 1.97 -0.50 8.03
N SER A 124 1.17 -0.92 9.02
CA SER A 124 1.60 -0.90 10.43
C SER A 124 2.89 -1.67 10.68
N ALA A 125 3.13 -2.76 9.93
CA ALA A 125 4.32 -3.59 10.06
C ALA A 125 5.64 -2.87 9.73
N THR A 126 5.59 -1.75 8.99
CA THR A 126 6.79 -0.99 8.56
C THR A 126 6.67 0.49 8.90
N ASN A 127 5.78 0.87 9.82
CA ASN A 127 5.54 2.27 10.17
C ASN A 127 6.64 2.92 11.04
N GLN A 128 7.66 2.15 11.44
CA GLN A 128 8.90 2.66 12.05
C GLN A 128 10.04 2.76 11.03
N HIS A 129 9.80 2.47 9.74
CA HIS A 129 10.81 2.57 8.70
C HIS A 129 11.03 4.03 8.26
N TYR A 130 11.66 4.83 9.13
CA TYR A 130 11.81 6.28 8.93
C TYR A 130 12.60 6.67 7.68
N VAL A 131 13.51 5.84 7.18
CA VAL A 131 14.22 6.09 5.90
C VAL A 131 13.26 6.14 4.70
N LEU A 132 12.28 5.23 4.66
CA LEU A 132 11.25 5.18 3.63
C LEU A 132 10.32 6.40 3.77
N GLN A 133 9.89 6.70 4.99
CA GLN A 133 8.99 7.83 5.25
C GLN A 133 9.66 9.17 4.92
N ASP A 134 10.95 9.33 5.25
CA ASP A 134 11.72 10.53 4.92
C ASP A 134 11.85 10.71 3.41
N PHE A 135 12.05 9.62 2.66
CA PHE A 135 12.03 9.63 1.21
C PHE A 135 10.67 10.14 0.68
N LEU A 136 9.55 9.62 1.18
CA LEU A 136 8.22 10.06 0.74
C LEU A 136 7.95 11.52 1.10
N CYS A 137 8.28 11.96 2.32
CA CYS A 137 8.12 13.35 2.73
C CYS A 137 8.84 14.34 1.80
N LYS A 138 10.00 13.94 1.24
CA LYS A 138 10.83 14.78 0.37
C LYS A 138 10.49 14.68 -1.12
N ASN A 139 9.99 13.53 -1.59
CA ASN A 139 9.92 13.22 -3.02
C ASN A 139 8.50 12.88 -3.52
N TYR A 140 7.50 12.91 -2.64
CA TYR A 140 6.13 12.56 -2.99
C TYR A 140 5.15 13.65 -2.51
N ASP A 141 4.39 14.21 -3.45
CA ASP A 141 3.50 15.35 -3.19
C ASP A 141 2.08 14.95 -2.73
N GLY A 142 1.71 13.67 -2.85
CA GLY A 142 0.39 13.19 -2.43
C GLY A 142 0.31 12.86 -0.93
N GLU A 143 -0.86 12.40 -0.48
CA GLU A 143 -1.15 12.15 0.93
C GLU A 143 -0.54 10.81 1.40
N ILE A 144 0.07 10.80 2.58
CA ILE A 144 0.77 9.62 3.14
C ILE A 144 0.02 9.07 4.35
N HIS A 145 -0.83 8.07 4.15
CA HIS A 145 -1.59 7.47 5.24
C HIS A 145 -0.74 6.46 6.03
N VAL A 146 -0.50 6.67 7.32
CA VAL A 146 0.24 5.73 8.18
C VAL A 146 -0.71 5.01 9.13
N SER A 147 -0.53 3.69 9.32
CA SER A 147 -1.35 2.92 10.27
C SER A 147 -0.50 2.61 11.48
N THR A 148 -1.10 2.64 12.66
CA THR A 148 -0.43 2.53 13.96
C THR A 148 -0.78 1.23 14.70
N GLY A 149 -1.14 0.18 13.97
CA GLY A 149 -1.29 -1.15 14.58
C GLY A 149 0.05 -1.64 15.12
N MET A 150 0.07 -2.42 16.21
CA MET A 150 1.31 -2.91 16.83
C MET A 150 2.30 -1.79 17.23
N THR A 151 1.81 -0.56 17.38
CA THR A 151 2.61 0.63 17.69
C THR A 151 2.22 1.15 19.05
N THR A 152 3.21 1.45 19.88
CA THR A 152 3.01 2.04 21.21
C THR A 152 2.61 3.51 21.11
N HIS A 153 2.14 4.08 22.22
CA HIS A 153 1.84 5.51 22.29
C HIS A 153 3.09 6.36 22.00
N ASP A 154 4.21 6.06 22.68
CA ASP A 154 5.48 6.76 22.48
C ASP A 154 5.99 6.68 21.03
N GLU A 155 5.83 5.53 20.36
CA GLU A 155 6.16 5.39 18.95
C GLU A 155 5.23 6.21 18.05
N THR A 156 3.96 6.32 18.42
CA THR A 156 2.98 7.14 17.70
C THR A 156 3.31 8.62 17.85
N ASP A 157 3.66 9.09 19.06
CA ASP A 157 4.07 10.47 19.30
C ASP A 157 5.31 10.81 18.46
N ARG A 158 6.32 9.92 18.44
CA ARG A 158 7.51 10.08 17.58
C ARG A 158 7.16 10.13 16.11
N LEU A 159 6.23 9.30 15.66
CA LEU A 159 5.75 9.29 14.27
C LEU A 159 5.08 10.62 13.92
N VAL A 160 4.19 11.14 14.77
CA VAL A 160 3.53 12.45 14.54
C VAL A 160 4.57 13.56 14.47
N THR A 161 5.47 13.66 15.46
CA THR A 161 6.55 14.66 15.46
C THR A 161 7.43 14.57 14.20
N PHE A 162 7.75 13.35 13.75
CA PHE A 162 8.54 13.13 12.53
C PHE A 162 7.91 13.79 11.29
N TYR A 163 6.58 13.72 11.14
CA TYR A 163 5.85 14.35 10.04
C TYR A 163 5.69 15.86 10.24
N GLU A 164 5.48 16.34 11.48
CA GLU A 164 5.41 17.77 11.81
C GLU A 164 6.70 18.51 11.44
N GLU A 165 7.86 17.97 11.82
CA GLU A 165 9.18 18.54 11.52
C GLU A 165 9.45 18.65 10.01
N ARG A 166 8.75 17.86 9.19
CA ARG A 166 8.87 17.82 7.72
C ARG A 166 7.79 18.64 7.03
N GLY A 167 6.90 19.30 7.77
CA GLY A 167 5.78 20.05 7.20
C GLY A 167 4.68 19.17 6.59
N ARG A 168 4.60 17.89 7.02
CA ARG A 168 3.68 16.87 6.50
C ARG A 168 2.67 16.40 7.55
N ALA A 169 2.43 17.20 8.58
CA ALA A 169 1.53 16.88 9.71
C ALA A 169 0.07 16.56 9.31
N LYS A 170 -0.35 16.92 8.09
CA LYS A 170 -1.71 16.65 7.58
C LYS A 170 -1.87 15.26 6.97
N ASP A 171 -0.78 14.54 6.78
CA ASP A 171 -0.80 13.23 6.11
C ASP A 171 -1.02 12.07 7.09
N VAL A 172 -0.64 12.25 8.36
CA VAL A 172 -0.66 11.24 9.43
C VAL A 172 -1.85 11.36 10.37
#